data_AF-Q91XF1-F1
#
_entry.id   AF-Q91XF1-F1
#
_cell.length_a   1.000
_cell.length_b   1.000
_cell.length_c   1.000
_cell.angle_alpha   90.00
_cell.angle_beta   90.00
_cell.angle_gamma   90.00
#
_symmetry.space_group_name_H-M   'P 1'
#
loop_
_entity.id
_entity.type
_entity.pdbx_description
1 polymer ?
#
loop_
_entity_poly.entity_id
_entity_poly.type
_entity_poly.pdbx_seq_one_letter_code
_entity_poly.pdbx_strand_id
1 'polypeptide(L)'
;KRRKWRPEPSLGVLDAERMASSSPDAPCSCDCFVSVPPASAIPAVIFAKNSDRPRDEVQEVVFIPAGTHVPGSRLQCTYIEVEQVGKTHAVILSRPSWLWGAEMGANELGVCIGNEAVWTKEPVGQGEALLGMDLLRLALERSSTAQEAVHVIAGLLDRYGQGGSCREDPEPFCYHNTFLLADRTEAWVLETAGSLWAAQRIQGGARNISNQLSIGTDISAEHPELRSHAKAQGWWTGQGLFDFAEVFSLTQQPVRMEAAKARFRAGCEMLQRHQGL
;
A
#
# COMPACT_ATOMS: atom_id res chain seq x y z
N LYS A 1 5.90 22.14 24.27
CA LYS A 1 7.19 22.76 23.85
C LYS A 1 7.91 21.74 22.95
N ARG A 2 7.70 21.80 21.63
CA ARG A 2 8.25 20.81 20.68
C ARG A 2 9.72 21.15 20.36
N ARG A 3 10.64 20.18 20.52
CA ARG A 3 12.05 20.32 20.15
C ARG A 3 12.15 20.33 18.62
N LYS A 4 12.80 21.36 18.06
CA LYS A 4 13.21 21.39 16.65
C LYS A 4 14.14 20.21 16.36
N TRP A 5 13.79 19.41 15.36
CA TRP A 5 14.66 18.40 14.77
C TRP A 5 15.89 19.08 14.18
N ARG A 6 17.09 18.57 14.49
CA ARG A 6 18.34 18.93 13.83
C ARG A 6 18.77 17.71 13.00
N PRO A 7 19.14 17.89 11.73
CA PRO A 7 19.64 16.77 10.94
C PRO A 7 21.03 16.36 11.46
N GLU A 8 21.17 15.11 11.90
CA GLU A 8 22.46 14.46 12.08
C GLU A 8 23.00 13.96 10.72
N PRO A 9 24.33 13.80 10.57
CA PRO A 9 24.95 13.59 9.27
C PRO A 9 24.74 12.16 8.76
N SER A 10 24.28 12.05 7.51
CA SER A 10 24.31 10.87 6.62
C SER A 10 24.30 9.50 7.31
N LEU A 11 23.13 9.10 7.81
CA LEU A 11 22.84 7.68 7.98
C LEU A 11 22.81 7.07 6.57
N GLY A 12 23.82 6.27 6.25
CA GLY A 12 23.83 5.47 5.03
C GLY A 12 22.56 4.64 4.91
N VAL A 13 22.20 4.28 3.68
CA VAL A 13 21.12 3.35 3.34
C VAL A 13 21.13 2.21 4.36
N LEU A 14 20.19 2.23 5.31
CA LEU A 14 20.05 1.11 6.24
C LEU A 14 19.50 -0.06 5.42
N ASP A 15 20.23 -1.17 5.41
CA ASP A 15 19.87 -2.36 4.65
C ASP A 15 18.43 -2.78 4.96
N ALA A 16 17.63 -3.00 3.91
CA ALA A 16 16.27 -3.51 4.01
C ALA A 16 16.18 -4.79 4.88
N GLU A 17 17.27 -5.55 4.94
CA GLU A 17 17.45 -6.73 5.80
C GLU A 17 17.30 -6.43 7.29
N ARG A 18 17.87 -5.32 7.77
CA ARG A 18 17.81 -4.95 9.19
C ARG A 18 16.40 -4.48 9.57
N MET A 19 15.75 -3.72 8.69
CA MET A 19 14.40 -3.19 8.92
C MET A 19 13.33 -4.28 8.95
N ALA A 20 13.53 -5.35 8.19
CA ALA A 20 12.58 -6.46 8.10
C ALA A 20 12.94 -7.66 9.00
N SER A 21 13.92 -7.51 9.89
CA SER A 21 14.21 -8.48 10.95
C SER A 21 13.11 -8.47 12.03
N SER A 22 12.57 -9.63 12.39
CA SER A 22 11.44 -9.74 13.32
C SER A 22 11.91 -10.15 14.72
N SER A 23 11.42 -9.45 15.75
CA SER A 23 11.45 -9.94 17.14
C SER A 23 10.40 -11.06 17.33
N PRO A 24 10.61 -12.05 18.22
CA PRO A 24 9.64 -13.12 18.51
C PRO A 24 8.24 -12.64 18.95
N ASP A 25 8.12 -11.39 19.44
CA ASP A 25 6.85 -10.77 19.82
C ASP A 25 6.27 -9.83 18.75
N ALA A 26 6.88 -9.75 17.56
CA ALA A 26 6.40 -8.86 16.50
C ALA A 26 5.07 -9.38 15.91
N PRO A 27 4.09 -8.49 15.68
CA PRO A 27 2.88 -8.84 14.93
C PRO A 27 3.25 -9.49 13.60
N CYS A 28 2.64 -10.63 13.31
CA CYS A 28 3.16 -11.59 12.32
C CYS A 28 2.35 -11.66 11.02
N SER A 29 1.31 -10.83 10.86
CA SER A 29 0.41 -10.92 9.70
C SER A 29 -0.34 -9.61 9.45
N CYS A 30 -0.06 -9.01 8.30
CA CYS A 30 -0.87 -8.00 7.64
C CYS A 30 -1.22 -8.59 6.27
N ASP A 31 -2.52 -8.84 6.06
CA ASP A 31 -3.02 -9.52 4.88
C ASP A 31 -4.37 -8.89 4.49
N CYS A 32 -4.58 -8.71 3.20
CA CYS A 32 -5.85 -8.29 2.62
C CYS A 32 -6.40 -9.39 1.72
N PHE A 33 -7.72 -9.48 1.61
CA PHE A 33 -8.34 -10.20 0.51
C PHE A 33 -9.58 -9.48 -0.03
N VAL A 34 -9.89 -9.79 -1.28
CA VAL A 34 -11.12 -9.42 -1.94
C VAL A 34 -11.76 -10.64 -2.59
N SER A 35 -13.09 -10.70 -2.52
CA SER A 35 -13.94 -11.58 -3.31
C SER A 35 -14.78 -10.70 -4.23
N VAL A 36 -14.58 -10.83 -5.54
CA VAL A 36 -15.39 -10.14 -6.56
C VAL A 36 -16.34 -11.18 -7.18
N PRO A 37 -17.64 -10.88 -7.35
CA PRO A 37 -18.59 -11.81 -7.94
C PRO A 37 -18.05 -12.46 -9.24
N PRO A 38 -18.25 -13.78 -9.44
CA PRO A 38 -19.09 -14.69 -8.66
C PRO A 38 -18.33 -15.47 -7.55
N ALA A 39 -17.28 -14.90 -6.94
CA ALA A 39 -16.39 -15.66 -6.05
C ALA A 39 -16.98 -16.08 -4.69
N SER A 40 -18.13 -15.53 -4.29
CA SER A 40 -18.85 -15.87 -3.06
C SER A 40 -20.33 -16.14 -3.34
N ALA A 41 -21.01 -16.88 -2.45
CA ALA A 41 -22.45 -17.14 -2.52
C ALA A 41 -23.33 -15.88 -2.65
N ILE A 42 -22.87 -14.72 -2.16
CA ILE A 42 -23.56 -13.45 -2.32
C ILE A 42 -23.02 -12.67 -3.53
N PRO A 43 -23.89 -12.00 -4.31
CA PRO A 43 -23.48 -11.18 -5.45
C PRO A 43 -22.98 -9.80 -4.98
N ALA A 44 -21.99 -9.79 -4.10
CA ALA A 44 -21.39 -8.59 -3.54
C ALA A 44 -19.86 -8.70 -3.53
N VAL A 45 -19.19 -7.55 -3.61
CA VAL A 45 -17.75 -7.48 -3.37
C VAL A 45 -17.50 -7.53 -1.86
N ILE A 46 -16.65 -8.46 -1.42
CA ILE A 46 -16.24 -8.59 -0.02
C ILE A 46 -14.77 -8.17 0.06
N PHE A 47 -14.46 -7.20 0.92
CA PHE A 47 -13.12 -6.74 1.20
C PHE A 47 -12.79 -6.98 2.68
N ALA A 48 -11.60 -7.47 2.98
CA ALA A 48 -11.12 -7.57 4.35
C ALA A 48 -9.62 -7.28 4.44
N LYS A 49 -9.21 -6.74 5.58
CA LYS A 49 -7.82 -6.52 5.97
C LYS A 49 -7.64 -6.85 7.46
N ASN A 50 -6.53 -7.50 7.80
CA ASN A 50 -5.95 -7.45 9.15
C ASN A 50 -4.66 -6.63 9.11
N SER A 51 -4.37 -5.87 10.17
CA SER A 51 -3.17 -5.02 10.27
C SER A 51 -2.27 -5.47 11.41
N ASP A 52 -0.95 -5.48 11.17
CA ASP A 52 0.09 -5.98 12.07
C ASP A 52 0.72 -4.85 12.90
N ARG A 53 -0.11 -3.95 13.45
CA ARG A 53 0.33 -2.81 14.25
C ARG A 53 0.87 -3.23 15.62
N PRO A 54 1.81 -2.46 16.21
CA PRO A 54 2.33 -2.74 17.56
C PRO A 54 1.21 -2.85 18.60
N ARG A 55 1.37 -3.75 19.58
CA ARG A 55 0.38 -4.03 20.64
C ARG A 55 -0.08 -2.78 21.38
N ASP A 56 0.85 -1.90 21.71
CA ASP A 56 0.60 -0.72 22.54
C ASP A 56 0.19 0.51 21.70
N GLU A 57 0.09 0.35 20.37
CA GLU A 57 -0.31 1.43 19.48
C GLU A 57 -1.84 1.55 19.42
N VAL A 58 -2.36 2.69 19.89
CA VAL A 58 -3.80 2.96 19.90
C VAL A 58 -4.33 3.00 18.47
N GLN A 59 -5.28 2.10 18.19
CA GLN A 59 -6.05 2.06 16.94
C GLN A 59 -7.41 2.73 17.12
N GLU A 60 -7.78 3.60 16.19
CA GLU A 60 -9.03 4.33 16.19
C GLU A 60 -9.86 3.96 14.97
N VAL A 61 -11.18 3.87 15.16
CA VAL A 61 -12.15 3.87 14.06
C VAL A 61 -12.81 5.25 14.01
N VAL A 62 -12.54 6.01 12.95
CA VAL A 62 -12.97 7.41 12.84
C VAL A 62 -13.80 7.63 11.59
N PHE A 63 -14.87 8.41 11.74
CA PHE A 63 -15.64 8.93 10.61
C PHE A 63 -15.21 10.37 10.33
N ILE A 64 -14.86 10.66 9.08
CA ILE A 64 -14.53 12.00 8.60
C ILE A 64 -15.59 12.38 7.54
N PRO A 65 -16.36 13.47 7.75
CA PRO A 65 -17.38 13.88 6.81
C PRO A 65 -16.79 14.42 5.51
N ALA A 66 -17.58 14.39 4.44
CA ALA A 66 -17.26 15.01 3.17
C ALA A 66 -17.01 16.52 3.35
N GLY A 67 -16.06 17.05 2.60
CA GLY A 67 -15.57 18.42 2.75
C GLY A 67 -15.61 19.22 1.46
N THR A 68 -15.61 20.54 1.60
CA THR A 68 -15.27 21.48 0.52
C THR A 68 -14.14 22.37 1.00
N HIS A 69 -13.18 22.65 0.11
CA HIS A 69 -11.94 23.33 0.48
C HIS A 69 -11.66 24.52 -0.43
N VAL A 70 -11.01 25.53 0.14
CA VAL A 70 -10.63 26.75 -0.58
C VAL A 70 -9.63 26.40 -1.69
N PRO A 71 -9.80 26.90 -2.92
CA PRO A 71 -8.84 26.68 -4.00
C PRO A 71 -7.42 27.11 -3.61
N GLY A 72 -6.44 26.25 -3.90
CA GLY A 72 -5.03 26.49 -3.58
C GLY A 72 -4.65 26.25 -2.12
N SER A 73 -5.58 25.80 -1.27
CA SER A 73 -5.25 25.39 0.10
C SER A 73 -4.34 24.16 0.13
N ARG A 74 -3.62 24.02 1.24
CA ARG A 74 -2.73 22.90 1.54
C ARG A 74 -3.32 22.03 2.64
N LEU A 75 -2.92 20.77 2.67
CA LEU A 75 -3.32 19.79 3.68
C LEU A 75 -2.06 19.19 4.29
N GLN A 76 -1.91 19.31 5.62
CA GLN A 76 -0.89 18.60 6.37
C GLN A 76 -1.28 17.12 6.50
N CYS A 77 -0.47 16.24 5.89
CA CYS A 77 -0.51 14.79 6.08
C CYS A 77 0.38 14.40 7.27
N THR A 78 0.85 13.14 7.35
CA THR A 78 1.63 12.68 8.50
C THR A 78 2.94 13.47 8.64
N TYR A 79 3.70 13.59 7.54
CA TYR A 79 4.98 14.30 7.57
C TYR A 79 5.00 15.57 6.71
N ILE A 80 4.37 15.54 5.53
CA ILE A 80 4.46 16.65 4.56
C ILE A 80 3.10 17.32 4.30
N GLU A 81 3.14 18.50 3.71
CA GLU A 81 1.94 19.16 3.16
C GLU A 81 1.75 18.86 1.67
N VAL A 82 0.51 18.60 1.27
CA VAL A 82 0.12 18.40 -0.13
C VAL A 82 -0.92 19.42 -0.58
N GLU A 83 -1.11 19.57 -1.90
CA GLU A 83 -2.25 20.33 -2.43
C GLU A 83 -3.57 19.68 -2.01
N GLN A 84 -4.49 20.50 -1.51
CA GLN A 84 -5.85 20.07 -1.20
C GLN A 84 -6.75 20.16 -2.43
N VAL A 85 -7.66 19.20 -2.58
CA VAL A 85 -8.68 19.18 -3.63
C VAL A 85 -9.92 19.99 -3.21
N GLY A 86 -10.69 20.50 -4.16
CA GLY A 86 -11.86 21.34 -3.85
C GLY A 86 -12.99 20.60 -3.12
N LYS A 87 -13.08 19.28 -3.25
CA LYS A 87 -14.07 18.43 -2.58
C LYS A 87 -13.45 17.11 -2.15
N THR A 88 -13.87 16.60 -0.99
CA THR A 88 -13.50 15.27 -0.50
C THR A 88 -14.74 14.46 -0.16
N HIS A 89 -14.64 13.14 -0.35
CA HIS A 89 -15.67 12.20 0.06
C HIS A 89 -15.64 11.94 1.57
N ALA A 90 -16.79 11.63 2.16
CA ALA A 90 -16.85 11.14 3.52
C ALA A 90 -16.21 9.75 3.60
N VAL A 91 -15.45 9.50 4.68
CA VAL A 91 -14.71 8.25 4.88
C VAL A 91 -14.89 7.71 6.30
N ILE A 92 -14.89 6.39 6.43
CA ILE A 92 -14.65 5.68 7.69
C ILE A 92 -13.28 5.02 7.61
N LEU A 93 -12.46 5.23 8.63
CA LEU A 93 -11.05 4.84 8.64
C LEU A 93 -10.74 4.00 9.88
N SER A 94 -9.86 3.01 9.72
CA SER A 94 -9.13 2.36 10.81
C SER A 94 -7.67 2.81 10.75
N ARG A 95 -7.19 3.44 11.82
CA ARG A 95 -5.86 4.07 11.83
C ARG A 95 -5.17 4.07 13.19
N PRO A 96 -3.83 4.09 13.22
CA PRO A 96 -3.08 4.51 14.40
C PRO A 96 -3.37 5.97 14.76
N SER A 97 -3.52 6.25 16.05
CA SER A 97 -3.86 7.60 16.55
C SER A 97 -2.83 8.69 16.23
N TRP A 98 -1.55 8.33 16.06
CA TRP A 98 -0.45 9.29 15.88
C TRP A 98 -0.28 9.81 14.44
N LEU A 99 -0.64 9.03 13.41
CA LEU A 99 -0.42 9.37 11.99
C LEU A 99 -1.68 9.92 11.34
N TRP A 100 -1.60 10.82 10.35
CA TRP A 100 -2.79 11.41 9.72
C TRP A 100 -3.56 10.44 8.82
N GLY A 101 -2.85 9.56 8.10
CA GLY A 101 -3.42 8.58 7.17
C GLY A 101 -4.26 7.46 7.82
N ALA A 102 -4.39 6.34 7.12
CA ALA A 102 -5.09 5.16 7.64
C ALA A 102 -4.51 3.84 7.12
N GLU A 103 -4.71 2.78 7.90
CA GLU A 103 -4.34 1.41 7.50
C GLU A 103 -5.39 0.81 6.58
N MET A 104 -6.65 1.17 6.77
CA MET A 104 -7.75 0.79 5.87
C MET A 104 -8.91 1.75 6.03
N GLY A 105 -9.80 1.74 5.06
CA GLY A 105 -11.06 2.45 5.18
C GLY A 105 -11.99 2.22 4.01
N ALA A 106 -13.14 2.86 4.10
CA ALA A 106 -14.12 2.92 3.03
C ALA A 106 -14.67 4.34 2.89
N ASN A 107 -15.03 4.75 1.67
CA ASN A 107 -15.68 6.02 1.43
C ASN A 107 -17.19 5.87 1.15
N GLU A 108 -17.91 6.99 1.16
CA GLU A 108 -19.37 7.02 0.91
C GLU A 108 -19.77 6.49 -0.48
N LEU A 109 -18.83 6.50 -1.43
CA LEU A 109 -19.01 5.99 -2.78
C LEU A 109 -18.70 4.49 -2.90
N GLY A 110 -18.41 3.81 -1.79
CA GLY A 110 -18.21 2.36 -1.75
C GLY A 110 -16.83 1.91 -2.23
N VAL A 111 -15.85 2.80 -2.26
CA VAL A 111 -14.44 2.43 -2.46
C VAL A 111 -13.86 1.99 -1.11
N CYS A 112 -13.22 0.83 -1.08
CA CYS A 112 -12.48 0.30 0.05
C CYS A 112 -11.00 0.20 -0.31
N ILE A 113 -10.10 0.54 0.62
CA ILE A 113 -8.66 0.40 0.40
C ILE A 113 -7.99 -0.13 1.66
N GLY A 114 -7.01 -1.02 1.49
CA GLY A 114 -6.05 -1.48 2.48
C GLY A 114 -4.65 -1.52 1.89
N ASN A 115 -3.62 -1.54 2.74
CA ASN A 115 -2.22 -1.59 2.32
C ASN A 115 -1.36 -2.55 3.16
N GLU A 116 -0.24 -2.98 2.60
CA GLU A 116 0.78 -3.80 3.25
C GLU A 116 2.17 -3.25 2.95
N ALA A 117 3.06 -3.42 3.94
CA ALA A 117 4.48 -3.14 3.80
C ALA A 117 5.16 -4.15 2.85
N VAL A 118 5.94 -3.64 1.90
CA VAL A 118 6.80 -4.44 1.01
C VAL A 118 8.20 -3.81 0.91
N TRP A 119 9.19 -4.65 0.61
CA TRP A 119 10.55 -4.24 0.30
C TRP A 119 10.95 -4.77 -1.07
N THR A 120 11.62 -3.93 -1.83
CA THR A 120 11.91 -4.15 -3.26
C THR A 120 13.38 -3.89 -3.52
N LYS A 121 13.85 -4.20 -4.73
CA LYS A 121 15.20 -3.80 -5.19
C LYS A 121 15.40 -2.28 -5.23
N GLU A 122 14.31 -1.51 -5.38
CA GLU A 122 14.36 -0.06 -5.21
C GLU A 122 14.68 0.33 -3.75
N PRO A 123 15.58 1.31 -3.53
CA PRO A 123 15.87 1.83 -2.20
C PRO A 123 14.63 2.41 -1.54
N VAL A 124 14.45 2.15 -0.26
CA VAL A 124 13.38 2.75 0.54
C VAL A 124 13.80 4.15 1.00
N GLY A 125 13.00 5.16 0.65
CA GLY A 125 13.22 6.54 1.08
C GLY A 125 13.09 6.71 2.59
N GLN A 126 14.16 7.17 3.24
CA GLN A 126 14.15 7.51 4.67
C GLN A 126 13.73 8.96 4.94
N GLY A 127 13.76 9.82 3.92
CA GLY A 127 13.27 11.19 4.04
C GLY A 127 11.75 11.24 4.22
N GLU A 128 11.29 12.28 4.90
CA GLU A 128 9.86 12.57 5.06
C GLU A 128 9.19 12.77 3.68
N ALA A 129 8.19 11.94 3.39
CA ALA A 129 7.33 12.02 2.21
C ALA A 129 5.92 11.53 2.61
N LEU A 130 5.06 11.21 1.63
CA LEU A 130 3.79 10.55 1.94
C LEU A 130 4.04 9.12 2.42
N LEU A 131 3.37 8.73 3.50
CA LEU A 131 3.29 7.32 3.86
C LEU A 131 2.28 6.60 2.97
N GLY A 132 2.38 5.27 2.88
CA GLY A 132 1.33 4.46 2.25
C GLY A 132 -0.04 4.69 2.87
N MET A 133 -0.09 4.88 4.19
CA MET A 133 -1.30 5.18 4.93
C MET A 133 -1.87 6.56 4.56
N ASP A 134 -1.01 7.53 4.21
CA ASP A 134 -1.45 8.83 3.73
C ASP A 134 -2.00 8.71 2.30
N LEU A 135 -1.29 8.01 1.41
CA LEU A 135 -1.71 7.74 0.04
C LEU A 135 -3.09 7.07 -0.01
N LEU A 136 -3.29 6.05 0.83
CA LEU A 136 -4.56 5.33 0.97
C LEU A 136 -5.70 6.27 1.37
N ARG A 137 -5.51 7.08 2.41
CA ARG A 137 -6.56 8.00 2.88
C ARG A 137 -6.85 9.08 1.84
N LEU A 138 -5.81 9.66 1.23
CA LEU A 138 -5.98 10.65 0.16
C LEU A 138 -6.75 10.05 -1.02
N ALA A 139 -6.50 8.80 -1.38
CA ALA A 139 -7.25 8.11 -2.43
C ALA A 139 -8.73 7.95 -2.04
N LEU A 140 -9.04 7.43 -0.84
CA LEU A 140 -10.41 7.30 -0.35
C LEU A 140 -11.18 8.64 -0.39
N GLU A 141 -10.54 9.73 0.01
CA GLU A 141 -11.15 11.07 0.01
C GLU A 141 -11.33 11.65 -1.42
N ARG A 142 -10.64 11.12 -2.44
CA ARG A 142 -10.52 11.74 -3.78
C ARG A 142 -11.00 10.87 -4.95
N SER A 143 -11.48 9.64 -4.71
CA SER A 143 -11.90 8.71 -5.76
C SER A 143 -13.33 8.22 -5.60
N SER A 144 -14.02 8.01 -6.72
CA SER A 144 -15.36 7.41 -6.78
C SER A 144 -15.36 5.93 -7.16
N THR A 145 -14.24 5.42 -7.68
CA THR A 145 -14.06 4.02 -8.09
C THR A 145 -12.70 3.48 -7.66
N ALA A 146 -12.53 2.16 -7.65
CA ALA A 146 -11.23 1.53 -7.36
C ALA A 146 -10.18 1.91 -8.42
N GLN A 147 -10.58 2.00 -9.68
CA GLN A 147 -9.70 2.45 -10.76
C GLN A 147 -9.25 3.92 -10.56
N GLU A 148 -10.16 4.82 -10.19
CA GLU A 148 -9.78 6.21 -9.88
C GLU A 148 -8.81 6.28 -8.70
N ALA A 149 -9.02 5.45 -7.68
CA ALA A 149 -8.13 5.37 -6.52
C ALA A 149 -6.70 4.95 -6.92
N VAL A 150 -6.54 4.00 -7.85
CA VAL A 150 -5.22 3.64 -8.41
C VAL A 150 -4.54 4.87 -9.03
N HIS A 151 -5.26 5.64 -9.86
CA HIS A 151 -4.71 6.83 -10.51
C HIS A 151 -4.37 7.93 -9.51
N VAL A 152 -5.18 8.11 -8.46
CA VAL A 152 -4.89 9.08 -7.38
C VAL A 152 -3.60 8.69 -6.66
N ILE A 153 -3.43 7.42 -6.26
CA ILE A 153 -2.21 6.97 -5.60
C ILE A 153 -1.01 7.14 -6.53
N ALA A 154 -1.11 6.72 -7.79
CA ALA A 154 -0.04 6.86 -8.77
C ALA A 154 0.39 8.32 -8.96
N GLY A 155 -0.56 9.25 -9.10
CA GLY A 155 -0.26 10.68 -9.27
C GLY A 155 0.30 11.34 -8.01
N LEU A 156 -0.13 10.90 -6.82
CA LEU A 156 0.44 11.36 -5.55
C LEU A 156 1.87 10.84 -5.37
N LEU A 157 2.11 9.57 -5.71
CA LEU A 157 3.43 8.96 -5.65
C LEU A 157 4.42 9.65 -6.60
N ASP A 158 4.00 9.96 -7.83
CA ASP A 158 4.81 10.71 -8.80
C ASP A 158 5.19 12.10 -8.28
N ARG A 159 4.22 12.83 -7.71
CA ARG A 159 4.44 14.21 -7.25
C ARG A 159 5.18 14.34 -5.93
N TYR A 160 4.90 13.45 -4.97
CA TYR A 160 5.32 13.60 -3.58
C TYR A 160 6.23 12.47 -3.08
N GLY A 161 6.38 11.40 -3.85
CA GLY A 161 7.12 10.21 -3.44
C GLY A 161 6.44 9.47 -2.30
N GLN A 162 7.15 8.45 -1.80
CA GLN A 162 6.79 7.73 -0.58
C GLN A 162 8.01 7.53 0.31
N GLY A 163 7.82 7.59 1.62
CA GLY A 163 8.92 7.53 2.58
C GLY A 163 8.56 8.05 3.98
N GLY A 164 9.53 7.94 4.88
CA GLY A 164 9.37 8.27 6.30
C GLY A 164 9.04 7.06 7.17
N SER A 165 9.17 7.20 8.50
CA SER A 165 8.92 6.10 9.43
C SER A 165 7.42 5.80 9.53
N CYS A 166 7.06 4.53 9.40
CA CYS A 166 5.69 4.02 9.53
C CYS A 166 5.34 3.58 10.96
N ARG A 167 6.20 3.89 11.94
CA ARG A 167 6.01 3.64 13.38
C ARG A 167 6.36 4.89 14.18
N GLU A 168 5.69 5.03 15.33
CA GLU A 168 5.98 6.09 16.32
C GLU A 168 7.30 5.84 17.08
N ASP A 169 7.83 4.62 17.04
CA ASP A 169 9.10 4.23 17.67
C ASP A 169 10.29 5.05 17.14
N PRO A 170 11.29 5.40 17.98
CA PRO A 170 12.50 6.08 17.54
C PRO A 170 13.32 5.30 16.50
N GLU A 171 13.26 3.97 16.45
CA GLU A 171 13.91 3.20 15.39
C GLU A 171 13.07 3.32 14.10
N PRO A 172 13.64 3.84 13.00
CA PRO A 172 12.90 4.01 11.76
C PRO A 172 12.35 2.68 11.24
N PHE A 173 11.10 2.69 10.75
CA PHE A 173 10.50 1.55 10.07
C PHE A 173 9.87 2.00 8.75
N CYS A 174 10.64 1.98 7.66
CA CYS A 174 10.26 2.48 6.35
C CYS A 174 10.06 1.31 5.37
N TYR A 175 9.11 1.46 4.45
CA TYR A 175 8.82 0.46 3.43
C TYR A 175 8.12 1.08 2.21
N HIS A 176 8.10 0.35 1.09
CA HIS A 176 7.17 0.60 -0.01
C HIS A 176 5.84 -0.10 0.25
N ASN A 177 4.85 0.15 -0.60
CA ASN A 177 3.48 -0.31 -0.36
C ASN A 177 2.95 -1.19 -1.48
N THR A 178 2.18 -2.20 -1.08
CA THR A 178 1.12 -2.77 -1.91
C THR A 178 -0.22 -2.29 -1.37
N PHE A 179 -1.19 -2.11 -2.27
CA PHE A 179 -2.54 -1.69 -1.96
C PHE A 179 -3.53 -2.65 -2.59
N LEU A 180 -4.55 -3.05 -1.82
CA LEU A 180 -5.76 -3.66 -2.37
C LEU A 180 -6.86 -2.60 -2.36
N LEU A 181 -7.39 -2.32 -3.54
CA LEU A 181 -8.47 -1.35 -3.75
C LEU A 181 -9.67 -2.10 -4.29
N ALA A 182 -10.87 -1.80 -3.81
CA ALA A 182 -12.09 -2.41 -4.29
C ALA A 182 -13.22 -1.39 -4.34
N ASP A 183 -14.13 -1.57 -5.29
CA ASP A 183 -15.42 -0.89 -5.31
C ASP A 183 -16.55 -1.92 -5.41
N ARG A 184 -17.76 -1.49 -5.78
CA ARG A 184 -18.92 -2.40 -5.85
C ARG A 184 -18.86 -3.39 -7.02
N THR A 185 -17.93 -3.22 -7.95
CA THR A 185 -17.90 -3.94 -9.24
C THR A 185 -16.59 -4.64 -9.52
N GLU A 186 -15.48 -4.13 -8.99
CA GLU A 186 -14.15 -4.64 -9.28
C GLU A 186 -13.18 -4.41 -8.13
N ALA A 187 -11.98 -4.98 -8.27
CA ALA A 187 -10.85 -4.70 -7.41
C ALA A 187 -9.57 -4.48 -8.22
N TRP A 188 -8.59 -3.90 -7.56
CA TRP A 188 -7.27 -3.62 -8.09
C TRP A 188 -6.22 -3.94 -7.04
N VAL A 189 -5.12 -4.55 -7.46
CA VAL A 189 -3.87 -4.58 -6.67
C VAL A 189 -2.95 -3.53 -7.28
N LEU A 190 -2.37 -2.65 -6.47
CA LEU A 190 -1.35 -1.68 -6.87
C LEU A 190 -0.11 -1.90 -6.02
N GLU A 191 1.00 -2.26 -6.65
CA GLU A 191 2.28 -2.51 -5.99
C GLU A 191 3.31 -1.48 -6.41
N THR A 192 4.10 -0.99 -5.45
CA THR A 192 5.06 0.10 -5.64
C THR A 192 6.49 -0.34 -5.38
N ALA A 193 7.43 0.27 -6.10
CA ALA A 193 8.87 0.16 -5.89
C ALA A 193 9.48 1.55 -6.12
N GLY A 194 9.83 2.27 -5.05
CA GLY A 194 10.22 3.67 -5.14
C GLY A 194 9.05 4.51 -5.67
N SER A 195 9.27 5.28 -6.75
CA SER A 195 8.19 5.97 -7.47
C SER A 195 7.51 5.12 -8.55
N LEU A 196 8.09 3.97 -8.90
CA LEU A 196 7.56 3.08 -9.91
C LEU A 196 6.43 2.22 -9.33
N TRP A 197 5.54 1.75 -10.20
CA TRP A 197 4.40 0.94 -9.78
C TRP A 197 3.86 0.08 -10.92
N ALA A 198 3.17 -1.01 -10.55
CA ALA A 198 2.37 -1.84 -11.43
C ALA A 198 1.00 -2.10 -10.78
N ALA A 199 -0.04 -2.25 -11.60
CA ALA A 199 -1.40 -2.49 -11.15
C ALA A 199 -2.07 -3.63 -11.93
N GLN A 200 -2.79 -4.48 -11.21
CA GLN A 200 -3.57 -5.59 -11.76
C GLN A 200 -5.05 -5.37 -11.46
N ARG A 201 -5.91 -5.47 -12.48
CA ARG A 201 -7.36 -5.40 -12.36
C ARG A 201 -7.95 -6.79 -12.09
N ILE A 202 -8.90 -6.86 -11.16
CA ILE A 202 -9.63 -8.08 -10.80
C ILE A 202 -11.12 -7.83 -11.01
N GLN A 203 -11.69 -8.44 -12.05
CA GLN A 203 -13.10 -8.27 -12.42
C GLN A 203 -14.01 -9.41 -11.93
N GLY A 204 -13.43 -10.45 -11.34
CA GLY A 204 -14.13 -11.61 -10.81
C GLY A 204 -13.14 -12.58 -10.17
N GLY A 205 -13.63 -13.42 -9.27
CA GLY A 205 -12.77 -14.32 -8.50
C GLY A 205 -12.31 -13.69 -7.19
N ALA A 206 -11.42 -14.38 -6.50
CA ALA A 206 -10.84 -13.93 -5.24
C ALA A 206 -9.35 -13.62 -5.41
N ARG A 207 -8.86 -12.61 -4.69
CA ARG A 207 -7.46 -12.20 -4.68
C ARG A 207 -7.07 -11.81 -3.26
N ASN A 208 -5.94 -12.32 -2.78
CA ASN A 208 -5.32 -11.85 -1.54
C ASN A 208 -3.98 -11.17 -1.82
N ILE A 209 -3.52 -10.34 -0.90
CA ILE A 209 -2.16 -9.81 -0.85
C ILE A 209 -1.61 -9.95 0.57
N SER A 210 -0.29 -9.97 0.67
CA SER A 210 0.48 -10.09 1.91
C SER A 210 1.68 -9.14 1.81
N ASN A 211 2.57 -9.12 2.81
CA ASN A 211 3.80 -8.31 2.82
C ASN A 211 4.88 -8.74 1.78
N GLN A 212 4.50 -8.87 0.52
CA GLN A 212 5.37 -9.14 -0.63
C GLN A 212 4.75 -8.64 -1.93
N LEU A 213 5.57 -8.49 -2.96
CA LEU A 213 5.07 -8.29 -4.33
C LEU A 213 4.41 -9.58 -4.83
N SER A 214 3.38 -9.42 -5.64
CA SER A 214 2.52 -10.52 -6.11
C SER A 214 1.97 -10.31 -7.52
N ILE A 215 2.09 -9.11 -8.10
CA ILE A 215 1.71 -8.87 -9.50
C ILE A 215 2.76 -9.55 -10.38
N GLY A 216 2.34 -10.60 -11.09
CA GLY A 216 3.20 -11.31 -12.04
C GLY A 216 3.20 -10.64 -13.42
N THR A 217 2.90 -11.43 -14.45
CA THR A 217 2.85 -10.97 -15.85
C THR A 217 1.52 -10.33 -16.26
N ASP A 218 0.46 -10.53 -15.47
CA ASP A 218 -0.87 -9.93 -15.69
C ASP A 218 -0.92 -8.51 -15.13
N ILE A 219 -0.47 -7.55 -15.94
CA ILE A 219 -0.39 -6.13 -15.60
C ILE A 219 -1.42 -5.38 -16.43
N SER A 220 -2.36 -4.73 -15.75
CA SER A 220 -3.43 -3.93 -16.35
C SER A 220 -3.03 -2.46 -16.55
N ALA A 221 -2.16 -1.93 -15.70
CA ALA A 221 -1.56 -0.60 -15.83
C ALA A 221 -0.18 -0.58 -15.15
N GLU A 222 0.73 0.27 -15.62
CA GLU A 222 2.07 0.39 -15.06
C GLU A 222 2.62 1.81 -15.20
N HIS A 223 3.62 2.13 -14.38
CA HIS A 223 4.39 3.35 -14.53
C HIS A 223 5.09 3.38 -15.91
N PRO A 224 5.06 4.49 -16.68
CA PRO A 224 5.60 4.56 -18.04
C PRO A 224 7.08 4.16 -18.16
N GLU A 225 7.86 4.42 -17.11
CA GLU A 225 9.30 4.12 -17.07
C GLU A 225 9.63 2.76 -16.42
N LEU A 226 8.64 1.99 -15.97
CA LEU A 226 8.85 0.77 -15.17
C LEU A 226 9.80 -0.22 -15.85
N ARG A 227 9.51 -0.54 -17.11
CA ARG A 227 10.26 -1.55 -17.88
C ARG A 227 11.62 -1.04 -18.35
N SER A 228 11.69 0.21 -18.79
CA SER A 228 12.95 0.83 -19.21
C SER A 228 13.91 0.94 -18.04
N HIS A 229 13.41 1.28 -16.85
CA HIS A 229 14.19 1.32 -15.62
C HIS A 229 14.71 -0.06 -15.23
N ALA A 230 13.83 -1.07 -15.17
CA ALA A 230 14.24 -2.44 -14.89
C ALA A 230 15.31 -2.96 -15.86
N LYS A 231 15.23 -2.59 -17.14
CA LYS A 231 16.24 -2.92 -18.15
C LYS A 231 17.55 -2.18 -17.92
N ALA A 232 17.50 -0.89 -17.61
CA ALA A 232 18.68 -0.08 -17.32
C ALA A 232 19.44 -0.58 -16.08
N GLN A 233 18.71 -1.07 -15.06
CA GLN A 233 19.29 -1.69 -13.87
C GLN A 233 19.78 -3.14 -14.08
N GLY A 234 19.53 -3.72 -15.27
CA GLY A 234 19.87 -5.11 -15.56
C GLY A 234 19.00 -6.14 -14.83
N TRP A 235 17.86 -5.73 -14.27
CA TRP A 235 16.92 -6.62 -13.57
C TRP A 235 16.01 -7.39 -14.54
N TRP A 236 15.82 -6.83 -15.74
CA TRP A 236 15.11 -7.49 -16.83
C TRP A 236 15.89 -7.35 -18.12
N THR A 237 16.04 -8.44 -18.87
CA THR A 237 16.82 -8.45 -20.11
C THR A 237 16.14 -7.67 -21.25
N GLY A 238 14.85 -7.37 -21.11
CA GLY A 238 14.02 -6.85 -22.19
C GLY A 238 13.49 -7.94 -23.14
N GLN A 239 13.76 -9.22 -22.84
CA GLN A 239 13.28 -10.36 -23.59
C GLN A 239 12.34 -11.20 -22.71
N GLY A 240 11.33 -11.82 -23.34
CA GLY A 240 10.32 -12.61 -22.63
C GLY A 240 9.21 -11.77 -22.01
N LEU A 241 8.37 -12.43 -21.20
CA LEU A 241 7.34 -11.74 -20.42
C LEU A 241 7.99 -10.94 -19.29
N PHE A 242 7.38 -9.82 -18.94
CA PHE A 242 7.78 -9.00 -17.81
C PHE A 242 6.91 -9.39 -16.62
N ASP A 243 7.53 -9.94 -15.58
CA ASP A 243 6.89 -10.30 -14.32
C ASP A 243 7.33 -9.30 -13.25
N PHE A 244 6.40 -8.46 -12.76
CA PHE A 244 6.75 -7.36 -11.87
C PHE A 244 7.32 -7.86 -10.53
N ALA A 245 6.67 -8.86 -9.93
CA ALA A 245 7.09 -9.46 -8.68
C ALA A 245 8.47 -10.11 -8.80
N GLU A 246 8.75 -10.87 -9.87
CA GLU A 246 10.06 -11.48 -10.11
C GLU A 246 11.16 -10.42 -10.31
N VAL A 247 10.86 -9.40 -11.12
CA VAL A 247 11.83 -8.37 -11.50
C VAL A 247 12.19 -7.47 -10.31
N PHE A 248 11.22 -7.06 -9.49
CA PHE A 248 11.42 -6.07 -8.42
C PHE A 248 11.59 -6.64 -7.01
N SER A 249 11.28 -7.92 -6.76
CA SER A 249 11.50 -8.53 -5.45
C SER A 249 12.98 -8.63 -5.10
N LEU A 250 13.31 -8.49 -3.82
CA LEU A 250 14.66 -8.73 -3.30
C LEU A 250 15.10 -10.18 -3.57
N THR A 251 16.37 -10.35 -3.96
CA THR A 251 16.97 -11.67 -4.19
C THR A 251 17.10 -12.47 -2.89
N GLN A 252 17.47 -11.80 -1.80
CA GLN A 252 17.46 -12.36 -0.44
C GLN A 252 16.33 -11.69 0.33
N GLN A 253 15.31 -12.46 0.67
CA GLN A 253 14.16 -11.92 1.35
C GLN A 253 14.36 -11.96 2.87
N PRO A 254 14.06 -10.86 3.56
CA PRO A 254 14.02 -10.86 5.02
C PRO A 254 13.00 -11.88 5.57
N VAL A 255 13.23 -12.34 6.80
CA VAL A 255 12.39 -13.35 7.48
C VAL A 255 10.90 -13.01 7.45
N ARG A 256 10.56 -11.72 7.64
CA ARG A 256 9.18 -11.22 7.57
C ARG A 256 8.52 -11.46 6.20
N MET A 257 9.27 -11.30 5.11
CA MET A 257 8.77 -11.52 3.75
C MET A 257 8.65 -13.01 3.42
N GLU A 258 9.56 -13.86 3.90
CA GLU A 258 9.42 -15.32 3.74
C GLU A 258 8.18 -15.86 4.48
N ALA A 259 7.89 -15.36 5.68
CA ALA A 259 6.62 -15.65 6.34
C ALA A 259 5.42 -15.17 5.52
N ALA A 260 5.53 -14.01 4.85
CA ALA A 260 4.48 -13.48 3.99
C ALA A 260 4.20 -14.36 2.77
N LYS A 261 5.22 -14.97 2.16
CA LYS A 261 5.05 -15.98 1.10
C LYS A 261 4.19 -17.16 1.54
N ALA A 262 4.43 -17.67 2.75
CA ALA A 262 3.66 -18.78 3.30
C ALA A 262 2.19 -18.38 3.51
N ARG A 263 1.94 -17.21 4.11
CA ARG A 263 0.58 -16.68 4.32
C ARG A 263 -0.14 -16.41 3.00
N PHE A 264 0.55 -15.81 2.04
CA PHE A 264 0.02 -15.55 0.71
C PHE A 264 -0.45 -16.83 0.03
N ARG A 265 0.40 -17.87 -0.01
CA ARG A 265 0.05 -19.18 -0.60
C ARG A 265 -1.12 -19.84 0.12
N ALA A 266 -1.08 -19.86 1.45
CA ALA A 266 -2.17 -20.43 2.25
C ALA A 266 -3.50 -19.69 1.99
N GLY A 267 -3.47 -18.36 1.88
CA GLY A 267 -4.61 -17.53 1.52
C GLY A 267 -5.14 -17.83 0.12
N CYS A 268 -4.25 -17.94 -0.89
CA CYS A 268 -4.63 -18.33 -2.25
C CYS A 268 -5.32 -19.69 -2.26
N GLU A 269 -4.72 -20.71 -1.63
CA GLU A 269 -5.28 -22.06 -1.56
C GLU A 269 -6.64 -22.08 -0.86
N MET A 270 -6.79 -21.33 0.24
CA MET A 270 -8.06 -21.22 0.95
C MET A 270 -9.13 -20.58 0.07
N LEU A 271 -8.84 -19.45 -0.57
CA LEU A 271 -9.79 -18.74 -1.43
C LEU A 271 -10.19 -19.58 -2.65
N GLN A 272 -9.25 -20.31 -3.25
CA GLN A 272 -9.53 -21.23 -4.36
C GLN A 272 -10.44 -22.39 -3.94
N ARG A 273 -10.21 -23.00 -2.77
CA ARG A 273 -11.04 -24.10 -2.24
C ARG A 273 -12.49 -23.68 -2.00
N HIS A 274 -12.72 -22.39 -1.72
CA HIS A 274 -14.05 -21.84 -1.38
C HIS A 274 -14.66 -20.97 -2.48
N GLN A 275 -14.05 -20.91 -3.66
CA GLN A 275 -14.53 -20.06 -4.74
C GLN A 275 -15.93 -20.50 -5.22
N GLY A 276 -16.91 -19.59 -5.13
CA GLY A 276 -18.29 -19.83 -5.54
C GLY A 276 -19.15 -20.61 -4.55
N LEU A 277 -18.64 -20.89 -3.33
CA LEU A 277 -19.39 -21.46 -2.21
C LEU A 277 -20.00 -20.39 -1.29
#